data_AF-A0A1B0AGE6-F1
#
_entry.id   AF-A0A1B0AGE6-F1
#
_cell.length_a   1.000
_cell.length_b   1.000
_cell.length_c   1.000
_cell.angle_alpha   90.00
_cell.angle_beta   90.00
_cell.angle_gamma   90.00
#
_symmetry.space_group_name_H-M   'P 1'
#
loop_
_entity.id
_entity.type
_entity.pdbx_description
1 polymer ?
#
loop_
_entity_poly.entity_id
_entity_poly.type
_entity_poly.pdbx_seq_one_letter_code
_entity_poly.pdbx_strand_id
1 'polypeptide(L)'
;MSTRCDEEFHEVLSRRLRDYPNLWRPRGGLIVGQYQELTDKVSEELQRQVSAEKVKDTLRKIRYRLQRLDRQGSSNHTKSCAYLWYAEELGYVQAAEVMSTLIEKQKFLGLEKEDTLIARKDFAEKMGKEMKAVRIQEDNDGPSTSAGTAPAQIKRRRGASPEAVYIKQEADAGPLTRAEGMNTYTTGLTNSEAEELCEKSPDSSTKDFIFQQTMYRIKDPRKSLPFYTGVLGMTLLQKLDFPEAKFTLYFMGYENPSDVPNDFGERTKWAMSRKATIELRHNWGTESDPDQKYHTGNTDPRGFGHIGIMVPDVYAACKRFKNLGVDFVKKPDDGSMKGLAFIKDPDGYWIEIFNANTVYN
;
A
#
# COMPACT_ATOMS: atom_id res chain seq x y z
N MET A 1 -23.78 19.09 -17.21
CA MET A 1 -23.43 20.51 -16.88
C MET A 1 -23.70 20.87 -15.42
N SER A 2 -24.89 20.60 -14.85
CA SER A 2 -25.22 20.96 -13.45
C SER A 2 -24.21 20.50 -12.37
N THR A 3 -23.71 19.27 -12.46
CA THR A 3 -22.85 18.66 -11.42
C THR A 3 -21.53 19.38 -11.15
N ARG A 4 -20.85 19.90 -12.20
CA ARG A 4 -19.52 20.54 -12.10
C ARG A 4 -19.56 21.90 -11.39
N CYS A 5 -20.64 22.65 -11.57
CA CYS A 5 -20.83 24.01 -10.99
C CYS A 5 -21.10 23.99 -9.48
N ASP A 6 -21.69 22.89 -8.96
CA ASP A 6 -21.91 22.70 -7.52
C ASP A 6 -20.69 22.11 -6.79
N GLU A 7 -19.76 21.45 -7.48
CA GLU A 7 -18.49 20.98 -6.87
C GLU A 7 -17.54 22.14 -6.61
N GLU A 8 -17.30 22.98 -7.62
CA GLU A 8 -16.51 24.21 -7.54
C GLU A 8 -17.03 25.16 -6.45
N PHE A 9 -18.37 25.27 -6.33
CA PHE A 9 -19.02 26.00 -5.25
C PHE A 9 -18.61 25.51 -3.86
N HIS A 10 -18.57 24.20 -3.66
CA HIS A 10 -18.25 23.61 -2.36
C HIS A 10 -16.79 23.80 -1.98
N GLU A 11 -15.85 23.70 -2.93
CA GLU A 11 -14.43 23.97 -2.71
C GLU A 11 -14.19 25.44 -2.34
N VAL A 12 -14.71 26.39 -3.14
CA VAL A 12 -14.55 27.83 -2.87
C VAL A 12 -15.19 28.22 -1.53
N LEU A 13 -16.42 27.76 -1.26
CA LEU A 13 -17.09 28.02 0.02
C LEU A 13 -16.33 27.39 1.20
N SER A 14 -15.78 26.19 1.05
CA SER A 14 -15.02 25.52 2.11
C SER A 14 -13.73 26.28 2.43
N ARG A 15 -12.98 26.69 1.40
CA ARG A 15 -11.75 27.47 1.57
C ARG A 15 -12.04 28.82 2.23
N ARG A 16 -13.02 29.58 1.73
CA ARG A 16 -13.37 30.91 2.26
C ARG A 16 -13.95 30.88 3.67
N LEU A 17 -14.66 29.81 4.06
CA LEU A 17 -15.21 29.66 5.41
C LEU A 17 -14.13 29.69 6.51
N ARG A 18 -12.88 29.34 6.20
CA ARG A 18 -11.75 29.37 7.15
C ARG A 18 -11.51 30.76 7.73
N ASP A 19 -11.75 31.80 6.95
CA ASP A 19 -11.53 33.20 7.34
C ASP A 19 -12.63 33.71 8.30
N TYR A 20 -13.70 32.93 8.53
CA TYR A 20 -14.90 33.33 9.29
C TYR A 20 -15.23 32.38 10.46
N PRO A 21 -14.40 32.29 11.52
CA PRO A 21 -14.58 31.34 12.63
C PRO A 21 -15.91 31.47 13.38
N ASN A 22 -16.44 32.69 13.48
CA ASN A 22 -17.76 32.95 14.08
C ASN A 22 -18.91 32.23 13.34
N LEU A 23 -18.74 31.93 12.05
CA LEU A 23 -19.73 31.21 11.24
C LEU A 23 -19.66 29.70 11.44
N TRP A 24 -18.62 29.15 12.08
CA TRP A 24 -18.43 27.71 12.27
C TRP A 24 -19.45 27.14 13.27
N ARG A 25 -19.54 27.74 14.46
CA ARG A 25 -20.55 27.41 15.48
C ARG A 25 -21.36 28.65 15.86
N PRO A 26 -22.39 29.03 15.08
CA PRO A 26 -23.24 30.19 15.39
C PRO A 26 -24.05 29.93 16.66
N ARG A 27 -23.48 30.29 17.82
CA ARG A 27 -24.18 30.54 19.08
C ARG A 27 -24.58 32.01 19.10
N GLY A 28 -25.74 32.34 19.69
CA GLY A 28 -26.34 33.68 19.60
C GLY A 28 -25.37 34.81 19.96
N GLY A 29 -24.98 35.60 18.95
CA GLY A 29 -23.96 36.65 19.01
C GLY A 29 -23.89 37.38 17.66
N LEU A 30 -23.05 38.42 17.53
CA LEU A 30 -22.98 39.27 16.33
C LEU A 30 -22.42 38.51 15.10
N ILE A 31 -23.34 37.86 14.38
CA ILE A 31 -23.13 37.25 13.05
C ILE A 31 -23.62 38.21 11.93
N VAL A 32 -23.98 39.45 12.30
CA VAL A 32 -24.51 40.47 11.40
C VAL A 32 -23.45 40.83 10.35
N GLY A 33 -23.81 40.80 9.08
CA GLY A 33 -22.90 41.09 7.96
C GLY A 33 -22.01 39.93 7.51
N GLN A 34 -21.47 39.10 8.43
CA GLN A 34 -20.46 38.09 8.07
C GLN A 34 -20.91 37.04 7.04
N TYR A 35 -22.18 36.60 7.07
CA TYR A 35 -22.70 35.73 6.00
C TYR A 35 -22.76 36.44 4.65
N GLN A 36 -22.99 37.75 4.62
CA GLN A 36 -23.00 38.53 3.37
C GLN A 36 -21.57 38.69 2.84
N GLU A 37 -20.63 39.06 3.70
CA GLU A 37 -19.22 39.20 3.36
C GLU A 37 -18.61 37.92 2.78
N LEU A 38 -18.86 36.76 3.43
CA LEU A 38 -18.49 35.44 2.90
C LEU A 38 -19.18 35.16 1.55
N THR A 39 -20.42 35.58 1.37
CA THR A 39 -21.17 35.39 0.11
C THR A 39 -20.59 36.24 -1.01
N ASP A 40 -20.21 37.47 -0.73
CA ASP A 40 -19.62 38.39 -1.70
C ASP A 40 -18.25 37.85 -2.15
N LYS A 41 -17.40 37.40 -1.21
CA LYS A 41 -16.11 36.75 -1.51
C LYS A 41 -16.25 35.46 -2.33
N VAL A 42 -17.25 34.63 -2.02
CA VAL A 42 -17.54 33.40 -2.79
C VAL A 42 -18.10 33.74 -4.18
N SER A 43 -18.86 34.83 -4.33
CA SER A 43 -19.41 35.27 -5.63
C SER A 43 -18.34 35.88 -6.54
N GLU A 44 -17.46 36.70 -5.96
CA GLU A 44 -16.29 37.30 -6.62
C GLU A 44 -15.38 36.20 -7.21
N GLU A 45 -15.04 35.20 -6.40
CA GLU A 45 -14.13 34.13 -6.80
C GLU A 45 -14.73 33.15 -7.82
N LEU A 46 -16.03 32.86 -7.73
CA LEU A 46 -16.73 32.01 -8.71
C LEU A 46 -17.15 32.78 -9.98
N GLN A 47 -16.86 34.08 -10.07
CA GLN A 47 -17.30 34.98 -11.14
C GLN A 47 -18.82 34.91 -11.43
N ARG A 48 -19.62 34.61 -10.41
CA ARG A 48 -21.09 34.47 -10.53
C ARG A 48 -21.79 34.82 -9.22
N GLN A 49 -22.98 35.39 -9.34
CA GLN A 49 -23.86 35.68 -8.20
C GLN A 49 -24.15 34.41 -7.38
N VAL A 50 -23.92 34.50 -6.07
CA VAL A 50 -24.38 33.54 -5.06
C VAL A 50 -25.26 34.29 -4.06
N SER A 51 -26.41 33.72 -3.69
CA SER A 51 -27.24 34.34 -2.65
C SER A 51 -26.76 33.97 -1.25
N ALA A 52 -26.87 34.91 -0.31
CA ALA A 52 -26.50 34.66 1.08
C ALA A 52 -27.35 33.54 1.71
N GLU A 53 -28.57 33.34 1.20
CA GLU A 53 -29.39 32.20 1.60
C GLU A 53 -28.80 30.88 1.10
N LYS A 54 -28.32 30.75 -0.15
CA LYS A 54 -27.62 29.53 -0.63
C LYS A 54 -26.42 29.20 0.25
N VAL A 55 -25.64 30.19 0.70
CA VAL A 55 -24.51 29.98 1.63
C VAL A 55 -24.99 29.47 3.00
N LYS A 56 -25.95 30.16 3.64
CA LYS A 56 -26.52 29.74 4.94
C LYS A 56 -27.11 28.33 4.89
N ASP A 57 -27.92 28.05 3.87
CA ASP A 57 -28.56 26.75 3.64
C ASP A 57 -27.51 25.64 3.51
N THR A 58 -26.45 25.91 2.76
CA THR A 58 -25.36 24.97 2.50
C THR A 58 -24.58 24.66 3.79
N LEU A 59 -24.18 25.68 4.54
CA LEU A 59 -23.46 25.50 5.81
C LEU A 59 -24.34 24.80 6.88
N ARG A 60 -25.66 25.04 6.88
CA ARG A 60 -26.62 24.30 7.71
C ARG A 60 -26.65 22.81 7.33
N LYS A 61 -26.78 22.51 6.03
CA LYS A 61 -26.79 21.14 5.49
C LYS A 61 -25.48 20.38 5.75
N ILE A 62 -24.33 21.05 5.63
CA ILE A 62 -23.01 20.47 5.92
C ILE A 62 -22.90 20.11 7.41
N ARG A 63 -23.19 21.05 8.33
CA ARG A 63 -23.15 20.77 9.78
C ARG A 63 -24.05 19.59 10.17
N TYR A 64 -25.28 19.55 9.66
CA TYR A 64 -26.19 18.43 9.92
C TYR A 64 -25.63 17.09 9.40
N ARG A 65 -25.00 17.08 8.22
CA ARG A 65 -24.35 15.87 7.66
C ARG A 65 -23.14 15.43 8.48
N LEU A 66 -22.27 16.35 8.90
CA LEU A 66 -21.12 16.05 9.76
C LEU A 66 -21.59 15.44 11.10
N GLN A 67 -22.57 16.07 11.75
CA GLN A 67 -23.16 15.54 12.99
C GLN A 67 -23.83 14.16 12.82
N ARG A 68 -24.37 13.86 11.64
CA ARG A 68 -24.97 12.55 11.35
C ARG A 68 -23.90 11.49 11.08
N LEU A 69 -22.89 11.83 10.27
CA LEU A 69 -21.70 10.99 10.02
C LEU A 69 -21.04 10.59 11.34
N ASP A 70 -20.79 11.57 12.20
CA ASP A 70 -20.10 11.40 13.48
C ASP A 70 -20.84 10.51 14.49
N ARG A 71 -22.15 10.31 14.29
CA ARG A 71 -23.02 9.46 15.12
C ARG A 71 -23.34 8.08 14.53
N GLN A 72 -23.22 7.92 13.21
CA GLN A 72 -23.77 6.77 12.49
C GLN A 72 -22.75 6.03 11.62
N GLY A 73 -21.51 6.53 11.51
CA GLY A 73 -20.37 5.80 10.92
C GLY A 73 -20.45 5.43 9.43
N SER A 74 -21.51 5.84 8.71
CA SER A 74 -21.70 5.45 7.30
C SER A 74 -22.41 6.49 6.45
N SER A 75 -21.93 6.65 5.22
CA SER A 75 -22.57 7.43 4.15
C SER A 75 -22.09 6.97 2.78
N ASN A 76 -23.00 6.41 1.99
CA ASN A 76 -22.77 6.19 0.58
C ASN A 76 -22.81 7.55 -0.16
N HIS A 77 -21.66 7.96 -0.70
CA HIS A 77 -21.43 9.19 -1.48
C HIS A 77 -21.68 10.50 -0.70
N THR A 78 -20.60 11.12 -0.21
CA THR A 78 -20.66 12.45 0.39
C THR A 78 -19.79 13.44 -0.36
N LYS A 79 -20.39 14.49 -0.94
CA LYS A 79 -19.68 15.69 -1.46
C LYS A 79 -19.09 16.58 -0.34
N SER A 80 -18.78 16.01 0.83
CA SER A 80 -18.34 16.72 2.03
C SER A 80 -16.82 16.70 2.22
N CYS A 81 -16.07 15.99 1.37
CA CYS A 81 -14.61 15.87 1.44
C CYS A 81 -13.88 17.23 1.49
N ALA A 82 -14.38 18.23 0.76
CA ALA A 82 -13.94 19.63 0.81
C ALA A 82 -13.91 20.21 2.24
N TYR A 83 -14.76 19.70 3.14
CA TYR A 83 -14.97 20.15 4.52
C TYR A 83 -14.34 19.20 5.56
N LEU A 84 -13.35 18.37 5.19
CA LEU A 84 -12.60 17.55 6.16
C LEU A 84 -12.05 18.41 7.31
N TRP A 85 -11.32 19.48 6.98
CA TRP A 85 -10.77 20.44 7.95
C TRP A 85 -11.85 20.99 8.91
N TYR A 86 -13.07 21.19 8.40
CA TYR A 86 -14.17 21.75 9.16
C TYR A 86 -14.82 20.71 10.09
N ALA A 87 -14.66 19.41 9.83
CA ALA A 87 -14.98 18.36 10.79
C ALA A 87 -13.92 18.24 11.89
N GLU A 88 -12.64 18.34 11.53
CA GLU A 88 -11.50 18.32 12.46
C GLU A 88 -11.59 19.49 13.46
N GLU A 89 -11.73 20.73 12.98
CA GLU A 89 -11.94 21.93 13.82
C GLU A 89 -13.21 21.87 14.68
N LEU A 90 -14.24 21.14 14.23
CA LEU A 90 -15.46 20.92 15.00
C LEU A 90 -15.40 19.70 15.94
N GLY A 91 -14.31 18.94 15.96
CA GLY A 91 -14.11 17.76 16.80
C GLY A 91 -14.99 16.57 16.42
N TYR A 92 -15.45 16.49 15.16
CA TYR A 92 -16.24 15.37 14.65
C TYR A 92 -15.31 14.25 14.16
N VAL A 93 -14.73 13.52 15.12
CA VAL A 93 -13.68 12.51 14.90
C VAL A 93 -14.10 11.41 13.91
N GLN A 94 -15.29 10.81 14.09
CA GLN A 94 -15.76 9.74 13.21
C GLN A 94 -16.10 10.29 11.82
N ALA A 95 -16.61 11.52 11.73
CA ALA A 95 -16.86 12.15 10.43
C ALA A 95 -15.56 12.48 9.69
N ALA A 96 -14.52 12.92 10.39
CA ALA A 96 -13.20 13.17 9.82
C ALA A 96 -12.56 11.87 9.29
N GLU A 97 -12.56 10.80 10.09
CA GLU A 97 -12.06 9.48 9.69
C GLU A 97 -12.74 8.95 8.41
N VAL A 98 -14.08 8.92 8.38
CA VAL A 98 -14.85 8.50 7.20
C VAL A 98 -14.55 9.36 5.97
N MET A 99 -14.38 10.68 6.13
CA MET A 99 -14.05 11.57 5.00
C MET A 99 -12.61 11.40 4.52
N SER A 100 -11.64 11.18 5.41
CA SER A 100 -10.26 10.85 5.05
C SER A 100 -10.19 9.55 4.25
N THR A 101 -10.86 8.49 4.71
CA THR A 101 -10.95 7.22 3.95
C THR A 101 -11.61 7.40 2.58
N LEU A 102 -12.63 8.25 2.46
CA LEU A 102 -13.26 8.57 1.17
C LEU A 102 -12.31 9.34 0.23
N ILE A 103 -11.52 10.27 0.75
CA ILE A 103 -10.50 11.01 -0.02
C ILE A 103 -9.39 10.06 -0.49
N GLU A 104 -8.88 9.20 0.39
CA GLU A 104 -7.89 8.18 0.04
C GLU A 104 -8.42 7.23 -1.04
N LYS A 105 -9.69 6.81 -0.94
CA LYS A 105 -10.35 5.98 -1.96
C LYS A 105 -10.54 6.73 -3.29
N GLN A 106 -10.80 8.03 -3.28
CA GLN A 106 -10.88 8.86 -4.49
C GLN A 106 -9.51 9.05 -5.16
N LYS A 107 -8.44 9.21 -4.36
CA LYS A 107 -7.05 9.23 -4.84
C LYS A 107 -6.63 7.89 -5.44
N PHE A 108 -6.93 6.78 -4.75
CA PHE A 108 -6.67 5.41 -5.23
C PHE A 108 -7.38 5.11 -6.57
N LEU A 109 -8.56 5.69 -6.79
CA LEU A 109 -9.32 5.56 -8.04
C LEU A 109 -8.91 6.56 -9.14
N GLY A 110 -7.90 7.40 -8.92
CA GLY A 110 -7.36 8.33 -9.92
C GLY A 110 -8.29 9.49 -10.30
N LEU A 111 -9.16 9.94 -9.39
CA LEU A 111 -10.22 10.92 -9.68
C LEU A 111 -9.89 12.39 -9.30
N GLU A 112 -8.71 12.70 -8.77
CA GLU A 112 -8.31 14.09 -8.45
C GLU A 112 -7.72 14.85 -9.66
N LYS A 113 -7.94 16.18 -9.72
CA LYS A 113 -7.39 17.07 -10.75
C LYS A 113 -6.19 17.88 -10.24
N GLU A 114 -5.26 18.17 -11.14
CA GLU A 114 -3.96 18.81 -10.88
C GLU A 114 -4.01 20.13 -10.10
N ASP A 115 -5.04 20.96 -10.28
CA ASP A 115 -5.18 22.26 -9.60
C ASP A 115 -5.14 22.13 -8.06
N THR A 116 -5.63 20.99 -7.54
CA THR A 116 -5.67 20.69 -6.10
C THR A 116 -4.28 20.43 -5.50
N LEU A 117 -3.30 20.01 -6.31
CA LEU A 117 -1.92 19.76 -5.88
C LEU A 117 -1.13 21.05 -5.70
N ILE A 118 -1.37 22.05 -6.55
CA ILE A 118 -0.68 23.34 -6.52
C ILE A 118 -1.04 24.09 -5.23
N ALA A 119 -2.34 24.27 -4.96
CA ALA A 119 -2.81 24.95 -3.75
C ALA A 119 -2.40 24.25 -2.43
N ARG A 120 -2.21 22.92 -2.45
CA ARG A 120 -1.72 22.15 -1.28
C ARG A 120 -0.21 22.31 -1.07
N LYS A 121 0.59 22.44 -2.13
CA LYS A 121 2.04 22.73 -2.03
C LYS A 121 2.31 24.10 -1.42
N ASP A 122 1.61 25.13 -1.91
CA ASP A 122 1.78 26.51 -1.41
C ASP A 122 1.45 26.62 0.08
N PHE A 123 0.42 25.87 0.54
CA PHE A 123 0.06 25.82 1.96
C PHE A 123 1.10 25.07 2.81
N ALA A 124 1.64 23.94 2.33
CA ALA A 124 2.68 23.19 3.03
C ALA A 124 3.98 24.01 3.17
N GLU A 125 4.36 24.78 2.14
CA GLU A 125 5.48 25.72 2.23
C GLU A 125 5.22 26.84 3.23
N LYS A 126 3.99 27.38 3.28
CA LYS A 126 3.62 28.45 4.22
C LYS A 126 3.72 27.96 5.68
N MET A 127 3.12 26.80 5.99
CA MET A 127 3.22 26.16 7.30
C MET A 127 4.68 25.83 7.67
N GLY A 128 5.49 25.36 6.71
CA GLY A 128 6.92 25.09 6.94
C GLY A 128 7.76 26.33 7.24
N LYS A 129 7.34 27.51 6.76
CA LYS A 129 7.96 28.82 7.09
C LYS A 129 7.49 29.30 8.47
N GLU A 130 6.20 29.16 8.80
CA GLU A 130 5.63 29.54 10.09
C GLU A 130 6.17 28.67 11.25
N MET A 131 6.26 27.35 11.10
CA MET A 131 6.85 26.46 12.12
C MET A 131 8.36 26.70 12.35
N LYS A 132 9.09 27.20 11.34
CA LYS A 132 10.48 27.62 11.52
C LYS A 132 10.61 28.94 12.30
N ALA A 133 9.65 29.85 12.16
CA ALA A 133 9.64 31.10 12.92
C ALA A 133 9.40 30.85 14.42
N VAL A 134 8.49 29.93 14.76
CA VAL A 134 8.22 29.53 16.16
C VAL A 134 9.47 28.94 16.83
N ARG A 135 10.20 28.05 16.14
CA ARG A 135 11.44 27.43 16.68
C ARG A 135 12.53 28.45 17.03
N ILE A 136 12.64 29.55 16.29
CA ILE A 136 13.64 30.60 16.54
C ILE A 136 13.31 31.43 17.78
N GLN A 137 12.07 31.41 18.28
CA GLN A 137 11.70 32.08 19.54
C GLN A 137 12.01 31.22 20.77
N GLU A 138 11.95 29.88 20.68
CA GLU A 138 12.23 28.98 21.80
C GLU A 138 13.74 28.87 22.12
N ASP A 139 14.63 29.10 21.14
CA ASP A 139 16.09 28.99 21.30
C ASP A 139 16.76 30.19 22.04
N ASN A 140 16.00 31.22 22.45
CA ASN A 140 16.57 32.46 23.03
C ASN A 140 16.61 32.52 24.58
N ASP A 141 15.95 31.60 25.30
CA ASP A 141 15.91 31.59 26.76
C ASP A 141 16.75 30.45 27.38
N GLY A 142 17.98 30.78 27.79
CA GLY A 142 18.79 29.99 28.73
C GLY A 142 19.22 30.84 29.95
N PRO A 143 20.11 30.36 30.85
CA PRO A 143 20.85 29.09 30.84
C PRO A 143 20.95 28.37 32.23
N SER A 144 21.61 27.21 32.31
CA SER A 144 22.80 26.99 33.21
C SER A 144 23.34 25.54 33.26
N THR A 145 24.66 25.40 33.08
CA THR A 145 25.65 24.47 33.71
C THR A 145 25.32 22.98 33.96
N SER A 146 26.23 21.99 33.79
CA SER A 146 27.71 22.00 33.86
C SER A 146 28.38 20.91 32.98
N ALA A 147 29.72 20.92 32.88
CA ALA A 147 30.50 20.21 31.86
C ALA A 147 31.17 18.87 32.31
N GLY A 148 31.65 18.06 31.35
CA GLY A 148 32.50 16.88 31.61
C GLY A 148 33.12 16.20 30.36
N THR A 149 34.46 16.17 30.27
CA THR A 149 35.31 15.64 29.17
C THR A 149 35.96 14.27 29.54
N ALA A 150 36.60 13.44 28.69
CA ALA A 150 37.13 13.52 27.31
C ALA A 150 37.15 12.12 26.61
N PRO A 151 37.51 11.98 25.31
CA PRO A 151 37.28 10.74 24.53
C PRO A 151 38.51 9.85 24.25
N ALA A 152 38.27 8.58 23.87
CA ALA A 152 39.22 7.64 23.26
C ALA A 152 38.47 6.42 22.63
N GLN A 153 38.96 5.64 21.66
CA GLN A 153 40.00 5.80 20.63
C GLN A 153 39.73 4.76 19.50
N ILE A 154 40.17 5.04 18.27
CA ILE A 154 40.03 4.12 17.12
C ILE A 154 41.07 2.99 17.17
N LYS A 155 40.67 1.73 16.92
CA LYS A 155 41.58 0.68 16.43
C LYS A 155 40.99 -0.13 15.27
N ARG A 156 41.59 0.05 14.08
CA ARG A 156 41.44 -0.87 12.93
C ARG A 156 42.27 -2.13 13.18
N ARG A 157 41.79 -3.29 12.71
CA ARG A 157 42.63 -4.40 12.23
C ARG A 157 42.10 -4.94 10.91
N ARG A 158 43.00 -5.33 10.02
CA ARG A 158 42.73 -5.92 8.70
C ARG A 158 42.79 -7.45 8.79
N GLY A 159 42.01 -8.11 7.92
CA GLY A 159 42.51 -9.23 7.13
C GLY A 159 42.21 -10.65 7.62
N ALA A 160 41.19 -11.26 7.01
CA ALA A 160 41.19 -12.67 6.62
C ALA A 160 40.14 -12.86 5.50
N SER A 161 40.49 -13.60 4.45
CA SER A 161 39.54 -14.13 3.47
C SER A 161 39.09 -15.52 3.95
N PRO A 162 37.79 -15.88 3.90
CA PRO A 162 37.36 -17.26 4.07
C PRO A 162 37.04 -17.93 2.73
N GLU A 163 37.37 -19.21 2.73
CA GLU A 163 37.21 -20.19 1.66
C GLU A 163 35.75 -20.42 1.22
N ALA A 164 35.58 -21.08 0.07
CA ALA A 164 34.28 -21.48 -0.44
C ALA A 164 33.59 -22.50 0.49
N VAL A 165 32.60 -22.04 1.26
CA VAL A 165 31.78 -22.90 2.11
C VAL A 165 30.80 -23.69 1.23
N TYR A 166 31.10 -24.98 1.02
CA TYR A 166 30.12 -25.94 0.53
C TYR A 166 29.04 -26.14 1.60
N ILE A 167 27.87 -25.52 1.38
CA ILE A 167 26.70 -25.73 2.24
C ILE A 167 26.24 -27.18 2.05
N LYS A 168 26.36 -27.98 3.11
CA LYS A 168 25.67 -29.28 3.18
C LYS A 168 24.17 -29.00 3.16
N GLN A 169 23.49 -29.68 2.24
CA GLN A 169 22.04 -29.64 2.11
C GLN A 169 21.44 -30.28 3.37
N GLU A 170 20.91 -29.46 4.29
CA GLU A 170 19.99 -29.99 5.29
C GLU A 170 18.75 -30.49 4.55
N ALA A 171 18.36 -31.73 4.84
CA ALA A 171 17.10 -32.25 4.36
C ALA A 171 15.96 -31.38 4.89
N ASP A 172 14.88 -31.31 4.12
CA ASP A 172 13.64 -30.64 4.48
C ASP A 172 13.32 -30.88 5.96
N ALA A 173 13.11 -29.79 6.72
CA ALA A 173 13.21 -29.83 8.17
C ALA A 173 12.14 -30.78 8.73
N GLY A 174 12.60 -31.97 9.14
CA GLY A 174 11.73 -33.00 9.71
C GLY A 174 10.92 -32.44 10.89
N PRO A 175 9.78 -33.09 11.23
CA PRO A 175 8.81 -32.56 12.17
C PRO A 175 9.47 -31.99 13.43
N LEU A 176 9.06 -30.76 13.77
CA LEU A 176 9.67 -29.90 14.79
C LEU A 176 10.11 -30.69 16.04
N THR A 177 11.33 -30.41 16.49
CA THR A 177 12.04 -31.18 17.51
C THR A 177 11.17 -31.47 18.74
N ARG A 178 10.95 -32.76 18.96
CA ARG A 178 10.33 -33.43 20.12
C ARG A 178 10.26 -32.55 21.39
N ALA A 179 9.07 -32.05 21.70
CA ALA A 179 8.71 -31.79 23.09
C ALA A 179 8.53 -33.13 23.80
N GLU A 180 9.17 -33.33 24.95
CA GLU A 180 9.05 -34.56 25.74
C GLU A 180 7.60 -34.70 26.25
N GLY A 181 6.85 -35.65 25.69
CA GLY A 181 5.47 -35.96 26.12
C GLY A 181 4.47 -36.21 24.99
N MET A 182 4.72 -35.76 23.75
CA MET A 182 3.82 -36.04 22.62
C MET A 182 4.02 -37.45 22.07
N ASN A 183 3.20 -38.38 22.56
CA ASN A 183 3.23 -39.79 22.21
C ASN A 183 2.05 -40.18 21.29
N THR A 184 1.96 -39.55 20.13
CA THR A 184 1.27 -40.07 18.91
C THR A 184 1.77 -39.29 17.71
N TYR A 185 1.98 -39.96 16.57
CA TYR A 185 1.99 -39.25 15.29
C TYR A 185 0.55 -38.85 14.98
N THR A 186 0.20 -37.59 15.20
CA THR A 186 -1.00 -37.02 14.58
C THR A 186 -0.78 -37.01 13.07
N THR A 187 -1.36 -38.00 12.39
CA THR A 187 -1.50 -37.96 10.93
C THR A 187 -2.28 -36.72 10.53
N GLY A 188 -2.06 -36.24 9.30
CA GLY A 188 -2.93 -35.20 8.73
C GLY A 188 -4.40 -35.67 8.69
N LEU A 189 -5.32 -34.72 8.53
CA LEU A 189 -6.73 -35.02 8.33
C LEU A 189 -6.92 -36.00 7.16
N THR A 190 -7.84 -36.94 7.32
CA THR A 190 -8.33 -37.74 6.20
C THR A 190 -9.12 -36.87 5.22
N ASN A 191 -9.28 -37.33 3.97
CA ASN A 191 -10.08 -36.60 2.99
C ASN A 191 -11.53 -36.39 3.47
N SER A 192 -12.15 -37.37 4.14
CA SER A 192 -13.51 -37.24 4.70
C SER A 192 -13.57 -36.14 5.75
N GLU A 193 -12.65 -36.12 6.71
CA GLU A 193 -12.60 -35.06 7.74
C GLU A 193 -12.36 -33.67 7.12
N ALA A 194 -11.51 -33.57 6.10
CA ALA A 194 -11.28 -32.31 5.40
C ALA A 194 -12.52 -31.82 4.62
N GLU A 195 -13.25 -32.73 3.97
CA GLU A 195 -14.52 -32.43 3.27
C GLU A 195 -15.65 -32.08 4.25
N GLU A 196 -15.75 -32.78 5.38
CA GLU A 196 -16.77 -32.57 6.42
C GLU A 196 -16.60 -31.23 7.17
N LEU A 197 -15.37 -30.72 7.28
CA LEU A 197 -15.07 -29.40 7.84
C LEU A 197 -15.38 -28.24 6.87
N CYS A 198 -15.65 -28.52 5.60
CA CYS A 198 -15.93 -27.49 4.60
C CYS A 198 -17.42 -27.16 4.51
N GLU A 199 -17.74 -25.86 4.41
CA GLU A 199 -19.10 -25.42 4.09
C GLU A 199 -19.54 -25.95 2.73
N LYS A 200 -20.75 -26.52 2.65
CA LYS A 200 -21.26 -27.26 1.48
C LYS A 200 -21.38 -26.40 0.21
N SER A 201 -21.40 -25.08 0.37
CA SER A 201 -21.37 -24.11 -0.71
C SER A 201 -20.82 -22.78 -0.19
N PRO A 202 -19.99 -22.05 -0.96
CA PRO A 202 -19.57 -20.69 -0.60
C PRO A 202 -20.77 -19.75 -0.38
N ASP A 203 -20.65 -18.81 0.55
CA ASP A 203 -21.70 -17.82 0.79
C ASP A 203 -21.93 -16.96 -0.45
N SER A 204 -23.20 -16.81 -0.85
CA SER A 204 -23.60 -16.10 -2.07
C SER A 204 -23.13 -14.64 -2.17
N SER A 205 -22.84 -13.98 -1.04
CA SER A 205 -22.26 -12.63 -0.98
C SER A 205 -20.80 -12.57 -1.43
N THR A 206 -20.08 -13.70 -1.40
CA THR A 206 -18.67 -13.82 -1.78
C THR A 206 -18.45 -14.30 -3.22
N LYS A 207 -19.53 -14.62 -3.96
CA LYS A 207 -19.48 -15.23 -5.30
C LYS A 207 -18.61 -14.51 -6.34
N ASP A 208 -18.46 -13.19 -6.19
CA ASP A 208 -17.73 -12.31 -7.11
C ASP A 208 -16.30 -11.97 -6.59
N PHE A 209 -15.89 -12.52 -5.45
CA PHE A 209 -14.54 -12.34 -4.91
C PHE A 209 -13.52 -13.12 -5.74
N ILE A 210 -12.29 -12.57 -5.85
CA ILE A 210 -11.19 -13.19 -6.58
C ILE A 210 -9.91 -13.20 -5.74
N PHE A 211 -9.12 -14.28 -5.86
CA PHE A 211 -7.74 -14.27 -5.41
C PHE A 211 -6.91 -13.44 -6.40
N GLN A 212 -6.77 -12.15 -6.09
CA GLN A 212 -6.24 -11.13 -6.99
C GLN A 212 -4.70 -11.11 -7.01
N GLN A 213 -4.07 -11.16 -5.84
CA GLN A 213 -2.63 -10.92 -5.70
C GLN A 213 -1.98 -11.74 -4.58
N THR A 214 -0.71 -12.07 -4.78
CA THR A 214 0.25 -12.39 -3.71
C THR A 214 1.28 -11.27 -3.64
N MET A 215 1.54 -10.73 -2.44
CA MET A 215 2.48 -9.63 -2.24
C MET A 215 3.76 -10.11 -1.54
N TYR A 216 4.91 -9.70 -2.04
CA TYR A 216 6.17 -9.73 -1.29
C TYR A 216 7.07 -8.54 -1.63
N ARG A 217 8.04 -8.28 -0.76
CA ARG A 217 8.94 -7.12 -0.89
C ARG A 217 10.19 -7.52 -1.65
N ILE A 218 10.67 -6.64 -2.51
CA ILE A 218 11.88 -6.82 -3.31
C ILE A 218 12.91 -5.73 -3.00
N LYS A 219 14.19 -6.10 -2.98
CA LYS A 219 15.31 -5.21 -2.66
C LYS A 219 15.68 -4.31 -3.84
N ASP A 220 15.70 -4.86 -5.04
CA ASP A 220 16.19 -4.15 -6.22
C ASP A 220 15.33 -4.48 -7.46
N PRO A 221 14.38 -3.61 -7.85
CA PRO A 221 13.52 -3.85 -9.01
C PRO A 221 14.29 -3.95 -10.33
N ARG A 222 15.54 -3.45 -10.41
CA ARG A 222 16.40 -3.63 -11.59
C ARG A 222 16.86 -5.09 -11.77
N LYS A 223 16.77 -5.92 -10.72
CA LYS A 223 17.04 -7.37 -10.77
C LYS A 223 15.75 -8.17 -10.84
N SER A 224 14.76 -7.82 -10.02
CA SER A 224 13.50 -8.56 -9.94
C SER A 224 12.70 -8.44 -11.26
N LEU A 225 12.56 -7.25 -11.85
CA LEU A 225 11.76 -7.10 -13.07
C LEU A 225 12.31 -7.89 -14.28
N PRO A 226 13.61 -7.90 -14.61
CA PRO A 226 14.16 -8.78 -15.64
C PRO A 226 14.02 -10.27 -15.32
N PHE A 227 14.01 -10.67 -14.04
CA PHE A 227 13.75 -12.05 -13.65
C PHE A 227 12.29 -12.45 -13.93
N TYR A 228 11.30 -11.73 -13.38
CA TYR A 228 9.89 -12.07 -13.59
C TYR A 228 9.46 -11.95 -15.07
N THR A 229 10.02 -10.98 -15.82
CA THR A 229 9.71 -10.84 -17.26
C THR A 229 10.53 -11.78 -18.15
N GLY A 230 11.86 -11.70 -18.11
CA GLY A 230 12.74 -12.44 -19.03
C GLY A 230 12.97 -13.90 -18.64
N VAL A 231 13.08 -14.21 -17.34
CA VAL A 231 13.24 -15.59 -16.88
C VAL A 231 11.89 -16.29 -16.82
N LEU A 232 10.87 -15.70 -16.19
CA LEU A 232 9.58 -16.38 -15.97
C LEU A 232 8.52 -16.12 -17.05
N GLY A 233 8.67 -15.10 -17.89
CA GLY A 233 7.72 -14.80 -18.97
C GLY A 233 6.48 -14.01 -18.54
N MET A 234 6.51 -13.34 -17.39
CA MET A 234 5.40 -12.49 -16.93
C MET A 234 5.41 -11.10 -17.59
N THR A 235 4.26 -10.45 -17.60
CA THR A 235 4.07 -9.07 -18.09
C THR A 235 3.98 -8.09 -16.91
N LEU A 236 4.57 -6.90 -17.05
CA LEU A 236 4.36 -5.79 -16.11
C LEU A 236 2.99 -5.14 -16.35
N LEU A 237 2.03 -5.52 -15.51
CA LEU A 237 0.63 -5.11 -15.63
C LEU A 237 0.43 -3.66 -15.22
N GLN A 238 1.02 -3.23 -14.10
CA GLN A 238 0.97 -1.83 -13.64
C GLN A 238 2.14 -1.48 -12.72
N LYS A 239 2.56 -0.20 -12.74
CA LYS A 239 3.51 0.40 -11.78
C LYS A 239 2.84 1.55 -11.05
N LEU A 240 2.87 1.55 -9.72
CA LEU A 240 2.31 2.61 -8.88
C LEU A 240 3.38 3.16 -7.93
N ASP A 241 3.63 4.46 -7.96
CA ASP A 241 4.57 5.15 -7.08
C ASP A 241 3.84 5.88 -5.96
N PHE A 242 4.39 5.82 -4.74
CA PHE A 242 3.86 6.49 -3.55
C PHE A 242 4.96 7.35 -2.91
N PRO A 243 5.23 8.56 -3.44
CA PRO A 243 6.41 9.35 -3.06
C PRO A 243 6.45 9.79 -1.60
N GLU A 244 5.30 10.11 -1.00
CA GLU A 244 5.20 10.49 0.42
C GLU A 244 5.58 9.31 1.34
N ALA A 245 5.21 8.09 0.94
CA ALA A 245 5.49 6.85 1.67
C ALA A 245 6.77 6.13 1.22
N LYS A 246 7.45 6.65 0.18
CA LYS A 246 8.72 6.15 -0.37
C LYS A 246 8.72 4.67 -0.76
N PHE A 247 7.68 4.22 -1.47
CA PHE A 247 7.65 2.89 -2.08
C PHE A 247 7.03 2.90 -3.48
N THR A 248 7.35 1.86 -4.25
CA THR A 248 6.75 1.54 -5.56
C THR A 248 6.17 0.14 -5.53
N LEU A 249 5.03 -0.05 -6.17
CA LEU A 249 4.42 -1.35 -6.44
C LEU A 249 4.57 -1.69 -7.92
N TYR A 250 4.97 -2.93 -8.21
CA TYR A 250 5.00 -3.48 -9.56
C TYR A 250 4.10 -4.72 -9.60
N PHE A 251 3.01 -4.64 -10.35
CA PHE A 251 2.07 -5.73 -10.54
C PHE A 251 2.49 -6.58 -11.73
N MET A 252 2.81 -7.85 -11.49
CA MET A 252 3.24 -8.82 -12.50
C MET A 252 2.17 -9.91 -12.69
N GLY A 253 2.07 -10.47 -13.90
CA GLY A 253 1.21 -11.63 -14.14
C GLY A 253 1.32 -12.19 -15.56
N TYR A 254 0.73 -13.36 -15.78
CA TYR A 254 0.68 -14.03 -17.09
C TYR A 254 -0.48 -13.52 -17.95
N GLU A 255 -0.41 -12.26 -18.34
CA GLU A 255 -1.34 -11.62 -19.28
C GLU A 255 -0.60 -11.26 -20.58
N ASN A 256 -1.32 -11.20 -21.70
CA ASN A 256 -0.77 -10.78 -22.98
C ASN A 256 -0.43 -9.27 -22.95
N PRO A 257 0.80 -8.84 -23.30
CA PRO A 257 1.17 -7.42 -23.34
C PRO A 257 0.28 -6.52 -24.20
N SER A 258 -0.39 -7.05 -25.23
CA SER A 258 -1.32 -6.25 -26.05
C SER A 258 -2.62 -5.86 -25.34
N ASP A 259 -2.96 -6.57 -24.26
CA ASP A 259 -4.25 -6.43 -23.57
C ASP A 259 -4.17 -5.43 -22.41
N VAL A 260 -2.95 -4.96 -22.11
CA VAL A 260 -2.65 -3.95 -21.09
C VAL A 260 -3.09 -2.57 -21.58
N PRO A 261 -4.06 -1.89 -20.94
CA PRO A 261 -4.50 -0.57 -21.37
C PRO A 261 -3.40 0.49 -21.31
N ASN A 262 -3.48 1.49 -22.18
CA ASN A 262 -2.54 2.62 -22.20
C ASN A 262 -2.93 3.74 -21.22
N ASP A 263 -4.22 3.99 -21.00
CA ASP A 263 -4.67 4.96 -20.00
C ASP A 263 -4.35 4.47 -18.58
N PHE A 264 -3.86 5.36 -17.72
CA PHE A 264 -3.42 5.00 -16.37
C PHE A 264 -4.56 4.51 -15.47
N GLY A 265 -5.75 5.13 -15.55
CA GLY A 265 -6.92 4.75 -14.76
C GLY A 265 -7.49 3.41 -15.20
N GLU A 266 -7.67 3.24 -16.51
CA GLU A 266 -8.11 1.97 -17.11
C GLU A 266 -7.12 0.84 -16.82
N ARG A 267 -5.81 1.09 -17.00
CA ARG A 267 -4.75 0.11 -16.72
C ARG A 267 -4.73 -0.31 -15.25
N THR A 268 -4.87 0.64 -14.32
CA THR A 268 -4.96 0.34 -12.89
C THR A 268 -6.18 -0.54 -12.60
N LYS A 269 -7.36 -0.15 -13.09
CA LYS A 269 -8.60 -0.88 -12.86
C LYS A 269 -8.60 -2.28 -13.50
N TRP A 270 -7.98 -2.41 -14.67
CA TRP A 270 -7.78 -3.68 -15.37
C TRP A 270 -6.81 -4.58 -14.60
N ALA A 271 -5.63 -4.09 -14.22
CA ALA A 271 -4.62 -4.87 -13.50
C ALA A 271 -5.16 -5.38 -12.14
N MET A 272 -5.86 -4.52 -11.39
CA MET A 272 -6.50 -4.88 -10.11
C MET A 272 -7.69 -5.84 -10.26
N SER A 273 -8.12 -6.16 -11.49
CA SER A 273 -9.15 -7.17 -11.78
C SER A 273 -8.57 -8.52 -12.25
N ARG A 274 -7.25 -8.61 -12.46
CA ARG A 274 -6.60 -9.86 -12.87
C ARG A 274 -6.47 -10.80 -11.67
N LYS A 275 -6.64 -12.09 -11.89
CA LYS A 275 -6.42 -13.14 -10.88
C LYS A 275 -4.93 -13.47 -10.79
N ALA A 276 -4.50 -14.00 -9.64
CA ALA A 276 -3.16 -14.59 -9.45
C ALA A 276 -1.98 -13.69 -9.89
N THR A 277 -2.08 -12.38 -9.65
CA THR A 277 -0.97 -11.43 -9.88
C THR A 277 0.05 -11.48 -8.74
N ILE A 278 1.23 -10.91 -8.97
CA ILE A 278 2.25 -10.69 -7.94
C ILE A 278 2.41 -9.18 -7.74
N GLU A 279 2.18 -8.69 -6.52
CA GLU A 279 2.59 -7.34 -6.09
C GLU A 279 4.03 -7.42 -5.59
N LEU A 280 4.98 -6.96 -6.40
CA LEU A 280 6.36 -6.74 -5.96
C LEU A 280 6.46 -5.33 -5.35
N ARG A 281 6.68 -5.24 -4.03
CA ARG A 281 6.86 -3.94 -3.34
C ARG A 281 8.33 -3.60 -3.17
N HIS A 282 8.76 -2.50 -3.77
CA HIS A 282 10.07 -1.90 -3.57
C HIS A 282 9.97 -0.73 -2.57
N ASN A 283 10.65 -0.83 -1.44
CA ASN A 283 10.84 0.31 -0.54
C ASN A 283 12.11 1.07 -0.96
N TRP A 284 12.02 2.38 -1.18
CA TRP A 284 13.09 3.12 -1.86
C TRP A 284 14.37 3.21 -1.03
N GLY A 285 15.51 2.94 -1.66
CA GLY A 285 16.83 2.94 -1.05
C GLY A 285 17.30 1.57 -0.57
N THR A 286 16.41 0.57 -0.51
CA THR A 286 16.79 -0.80 -0.12
C THR A 286 17.81 -1.43 -1.07
N GLU A 287 17.88 -0.99 -2.34
CA GLU A 287 18.91 -1.41 -3.28
C GLU A 287 20.34 -1.00 -2.91
N SER A 288 20.50 0.10 -2.15
CA SER A 288 21.77 0.79 -1.89
C SER A 288 22.32 0.47 -0.49
N ASP A 289 21.47 -0.03 0.39
CA ASP A 289 21.84 -0.55 1.70
C ASP A 289 22.43 -1.97 1.54
N PRO A 290 23.70 -2.22 1.88
CA PRO A 290 24.32 -3.54 1.72
C PRO A 290 23.83 -4.58 2.75
N ASP A 291 23.32 -4.13 3.90
CA ASP A 291 22.94 -4.98 5.03
C ASP A 291 21.46 -5.36 4.98
N GLN A 292 20.61 -4.52 4.37
CA GLN A 292 19.20 -4.81 4.17
C GLN A 292 19.00 -6.09 3.32
N LYS A 293 18.20 -7.02 3.82
CA LYS A 293 17.70 -8.21 3.11
C LYS A 293 16.27 -8.49 3.55
N TYR A 294 15.48 -9.11 2.69
CA TYR A 294 14.16 -9.63 3.08
C TYR A 294 14.28 -11.10 3.53
N HIS A 295 13.43 -11.48 4.48
CA HIS A 295 13.33 -12.87 4.94
C HIS A 295 12.35 -13.63 4.04
N THR A 296 12.75 -14.81 3.58
CA THR A 296 11.98 -15.60 2.62
C THR A 296 10.90 -16.48 3.28
N GLY A 297 10.98 -16.67 4.60
CA GLY A 297 10.05 -17.50 5.37
C GLY A 297 10.37 -19.00 5.39
N ASN A 298 11.39 -19.46 4.66
CA ASN A 298 11.83 -20.86 4.61
C ASN A 298 12.88 -21.23 5.68
N THR A 299 13.34 -20.25 6.46
CA THR A 299 14.19 -20.41 7.67
C THR A 299 13.45 -19.85 8.88
N ASP A 300 13.97 -20.06 10.09
CA ASP A 300 13.33 -19.51 11.29
C ASP A 300 13.47 -17.97 11.39
N PRO A 301 12.38 -17.22 11.68
CA PRO A 301 11.02 -17.69 11.94
C PRO A 301 10.26 -18.06 10.64
N ARG A 302 9.80 -19.31 10.55
CA ARG A 302 9.12 -19.83 9.35
C ARG A 302 7.73 -19.21 9.17
N GLY A 303 7.25 -19.16 7.92
CA GLY A 303 5.95 -18.58 7.59
C GLY A 303 5.54 -18.81 6.13
N PHE A 304 5.66 -17.78 5.30
CA PHE A 304 5.52 -17.93 3.84
C PHE A 304 6.57 -18.92 3.30
N GLY A 305 6.16 -19.83 2.42
CA GLY A 305 7.06 -20.77 1.76
C GLY A 305 7.47 -20.29 0.37
N HIS A 306 6.55 -20.40 -0.58
CA HIS A 306 6.81 -20.18 -2.01
C HIS A 306 5.56 -19.75 -2.77
N ILE A 307 5.75 -19.29 -4.01
CA ILE A 307 4.71 -19.32 -5.05
C ILE A 307 4.94 -20.51 -5.98
N GLY A 308 3.91 -21.01 -6.65
CA GLY A 308 4.01 -22.08 -7.63
C GLY A 308 3.69 -21.64 -9.06
N ILE A 309 4.44 -22.16 -10.03
CA ILE A 309 4.23 -21.93 -11.46
C ILE A 309 4.08 -23.28 -12.15
N MET A 310 2.90 -23.52 -12.71
CA MET A 310 2.63 -24.68 -13.53
C MET A 310 3.25 -24.50 -14.92
N VAL A 311 4.01 -25.49 -15.39
CA VAL A 311 4.66 -25.50 -16.71
C VAL A 311 4.31 -26.78 -17.47
N PRO A 312 4.26 -26.75 -18.82
CA PRO A 312 4.00 -27.96 -19.62
C PRO A 312 5.08 -29.04 -19.49
N ASP A 313 6.34 -28.64 -19.26
CA ASP A 313 7.47 -29.55 -19.08
C ASP A 313 8.47 -28.93 -18.08
N VAL A 314 8.57 -29.55 -16.91
CA VAL A 314 9.45 -29.13 -15.82
C VAL A 314 10.93 -29.30 -16.18
N TYR A 315 11.31 -30.33 -16.95
CA TYR A 315 12.68 -30.58 -17.36
C TYR A 315 13.14 -29.57 -18.42
N ALA A 316 12.30 -29.29 -19.43
CA ALA A 316 12.59 -28.26 -20.43
C ALA A 316 12.68 -26.86 -19.80
N ALA A 317 11.76 -26.52 -18.90
CA ALA A 317 11.79 -25.26 -18.15
C ALA A 317 13.08 -25.15 -17.31
N CYS A 318 13.42 -26.18 -16.53
CA CYS A 318 14.63 -26.19 -15.69
C CYS A 318 15.92 -26.17 -16.51
N LYS A 319 15.95 -26.82 -17.68
CA LYS A 319 17.08 -26.71 -18.62
C LYS A 319 17.28 -25.28 -19.10
N ARG A 320 16.19 -24.56 -19.42
CA ARG A 320 16.24 -23.14 -19.79
C ARG A 320 16.71 -22.28 -18.60
N PHE A 321 16.17 -22.47 -17.39
CA PHE A 321 16.57 -21.74 -16.20
C PHE A 321 18.07 -21.94 -15.88
N LYS A 322 18.57 -23.18 -15.96
CA LYS A 322 20.00 -23.49 -15.81
C LYS A 322 20.87 -22.75 -16.84
N ASN A 323 20.45 -22.72 -18.10
CA ASN A 323 21.16 -22.00 -19.17
C ASN A 323 21.17 -20.47 -18.97
N LEU A 324 20.18 -19.93 -18.25
CA LEU A 324 20.08 -18.52 -17.87
C LEU A 324 20.81 -18.20 -16.54
N GLY A 325 21.46 -19.18 -15.91
CA GLY A 325 22.18 -18.98 -14.65
C GLY A 325 21.29 -18.81 -13.41
N VAL A 326 20.06 -19.34 -13.45
CA VAL A 326 19.11 -19.27 -12.32
C VAL A 326 19.53 -20.21 -11.19
N ASP A 327 19.47 -19.73 -9.95
CA ASP A 327 19.74 -20.53 -8.75
C ASP A 327 18.60 -21.52 -8.44
N PHE A 328 18.98 -22.74 -8.08
CA PHE A 328 18.07 -23.80 -7.67
C PHE A 328 18.17 -24.08 -6.17
N VAL A 329 17.03 -24.30 -5.53
CA VAL A 329 16.91 -24.94 -4.21
C VAL A 329 16.90 -26.47 -4.39
N LYS A 330 16.13 -26.95 -5.38
CA LYS A 330 15.94 -28.37 -5.72
C LYS A 330 15.78 -28.50 -7.23
N LYS A 331 16.55 -29.37 -7.89
CA LYS A 331 16.36 -29.70 -9.32
C LYS A 331 15.27 -30.77 -9.50
N PRO A 332 14.74 -30.97 -10.73
CA PRO A 332 13.68 -31.95 -11.00
C PRO A 332 13.98 -33.36 -10.45
N ASP A 333 15.24 -33.79 -10.52
CA ASP A 333 15.69 -35.12 -10.12
C ASP A 333 16.29 -35.21 -8.70
N ASP A 334 16.41 -34.09 -7.97
CA ASP A 334 16.95 -34.11 -6.60
C ASP A 334 15.88 -34.60 -5.60
N GLY A 335 16.27 -35.37 -4.58
CA GLY A 335 15.35 -35.87 -3.54
C GLY A 335 14.44 -37.03 -3.98
N SER A 336 13.38 -37.31 -3.20
CA SER A 336 12.41 -38.39 -3.45
C SER A 336 11.41 -38.03 -4.56
N MET A 337 10.76 -36.88 -4.46
CA MET A 337 9.80 -36.39 -5.46
C MET A 337 10.52 -35.98 -6.75
N LYS A 338 10.31 -36.75 -7.83
CA LYS A 338 10.85 -36.47 -9.17
C LYS A 338 9.92 -35.57 -9.97
N GLY A 339 10.42 -34.94 -11.02
CA GLY A 339 9.61 -34.07 -11.88
C GLY A 339 9.12 -32.77 -11.22
N LEU A 340 9.71 -32.38 -10.09
CA LEU A 340 9.38 -31.18 -9.33
C LEU A 340 10.66 -30.39 -9.00
N ALA A 341 10.66 -29.07 -9.21
CA ALA A 341 11.82 -28.23 -8.92
C ALA A 341 11.45 -26.97 -8.12
N PHE A 342 12.45 -26.42 -7.44
CA PHE A 342 12.36 -25.12 -6.77
C PHE A 342 13.54 -24.26 -7.19
N ILE A 343 13.25 -23.06 -7.71
CA ILE A 343 14.23 -22.02 -8.04
C ILE A 343 14.15 -20.85 -7.06
N LYS A 344 15.13 -19.95 -7.11
CA LYS A 344 15.12 -18.70 -6.36
C LYS A 344 14.93 -17.49 -7.27
N ASP A 345 14.19 -16.50 -6.79
CA ASP A 345 14.24 -15.14 -7.33
C ASP A 345 15.49 -14.37 -6.83
N PRO A 346 15.74 -13.12 -7.30
CA PRO A 346 16.90 -12.32 -6.89
C PRO A 346 16.94 -11.93 -5.41
N ASP A 347 15.80 -11.95 -4.71
CA ASP A 347 15.68 -11.72 -3.27
C ASP A 347 15.77 -13.02 -2.45
N GLY A 348 15.78 -14.18 -3.13
CA GLY A 348 15.93 -15.52 -2.56
C GLY A 348 14.61 -16.24 -2.28
N TYR A 349 13.46 -15.66 -2.62
CA TYR A 349 12.14 -16.30 -2.49
C TYR A 349 12.07 -17.56 -3.35
N TRP A 350 11.44 -18.60 -2.80
CA TRP A 350 11.33 -19.88 -3.47
C TRP A 350 10.15 -19.85 -4.45
N ILE A 351 10.38 -20.43 -5.63
CA ILE A 351 9.37 -20.58 -6.68
C ILE A 351 9.35 -22.05 -7.09
N GLU A 352 8.22 -22.71 -6.85
CA GLU A 352 7.97 -24.08 -7.26
C GLU A 352 7.66 -24.14 -8.77
N ILE A 353 8.25 -25.12 -9.45
CA ILE A 353 8.06 -25.39 -10.87
C ILE A 353 7.54 -26.83 -10.99
N PHE A 354 6.26 -26.96 -11.38
CA PHE A 354 5.54 -28.23 -11.39
C PHE A 354 4.71 -28.41 -12.67
N ASN A 355 4.24 -29.64 -12.92
CA ASN A 355 3.22 -29.93 -13.93
C ASN A 355 2.07 -30.67 -13.23
N ALA A 356 0.84 -30.18 -13.40
CA ALA A 356 -0.35 -30.74 -12.76
C ALA A 356 -0.60 -32.22 -13.11
N ASN A 357 -0.18 -32.66 -14.30
CA ASN A 357 -0.32 -34.05 -14.76
C ASN A 357 0.74 -35.01 -14.18
N THR A 358 1.76 -34.49 -13.49
CA THR A 358 2.86 -35.31 -12.94
C THR A 358 3.09 -35.12 -11.45
N VAL A 359 2.43 -34.17 -10.79
CA VAL A 359 2.65 -33.86 -9.36
C VAL A 359 2.07 -34.90 -8.40
N TYR A 360 1.25 -35.83 -8.90
CA TYR A 360 0.56 -36.87 -8.11
C TYR A 360 1.13 -38.29 -8.31
N ASN A 361 2.15 -38.47 -9.15
CA ASN A 361 2.80 -39.75 -9.44
C ASN A 361 4.14 -39.90 -8.69
#